data_AF-A0A966S3A0-F1
#
_entry.id   AF-A0A966S3A0-F1
#
_cell.length_a   1.000
_cell.length_b   1.000
_cell.length_c   1.000
_cell.angle_alpha   90.00
_cell.angle_beta   90.00
_cell.angle_gamma   90.00
#
_symmetry.space_group_name_H-M   'P 1'
#
loop_
_entity.id
_entity.type
_entity.pdbx_description
1 polymer ?
#
loop_
_entity_poly.entity_id
_entity_poly.type
_entity_poly.pdbx_seq_one_letter_code
_entity_poly.pdbx_strand_id
1 'polypeptide(L)' 'GIGNWTVDVYLMHALCRTDLFPLGDVALVNSLKKVKKLKPETSKEKMLAIAEPWRPYRTIASMILWHDYLKRKGTKIQD' A
#
# COMPACT_ATOMS: atom_id res chain seq x y z
N GLY A 1 19.21 8.42 0.28
CA GLY A 1 19.04 9.65 1.07
C GLY A 1 17.60 9.80 1.49
N ILE A 2 16.75 10.34 0.62
CA ILE A 2 15.28 10.43 0.77
C ILE A 2 14.68 10.25 -0.64
N GLY A 3 13.67 9.41 -0.80
CA GLY A 3 12.97 9.21 -2.08
C GLY A 3 11.45 9.18 -1.92
N ASN A 4 10.71 9.05 -3.01
CA ASN A 4 9.23 9.12 -3.01
C ASN A 4 8.60 8.20 -1.95
N TRP A 5 9.10 6.96 -1.83
CA TRP A 5 8.63 6.03 -0.81
C TRP A 5 8.83 6.55 0.62
N THR A 6 9.99 7.12 0.93
CA THR A 6 10.28 7.70 2.26
C THR A 6 9.34 8.88 2.56
N VAL A 7 9.08 9.73 1.56
CA VAL A 7 8.18 10.88 1.68
C VAL A 7 6.74 10.40 1.95
N ASP A 8 6.27 9.39 1.22
CA ASP A 8 4.93 8.84 1.41
C ASP A 8 4.74 8.27 2.82
N VAL A 9 5.69 7.47 3.30
CA VAL A 9 5.64 6.87 4.65
C VAL A 9 5.68 7.95 5.73
N TYR A 10 6.51 8.98 5.56
CA TYR A 10 6.53 10.12 6.48
C TYR A 10 5.18 10.85 6.53
N LEU A 11 4.57 11.13 5.37
CA LEU A 11 3.27 11.78 5.29
C LEU A 11 2.16 10.95 5.96
N MET A 12 2.19 9.63 5.77
CA MET A 12 1.20 8.71 6.37
C MET A 12 1.30 8.68 7.90
N HIS A 13 2.51 8.53 8.45
CA HIS A 13 2.69 8.24 9.88
C HIS A 13 3.04 9.45 10.74
N ALA A 14 3.94 10.33 10.27
CA ALA A 14 4.37 11.49 11.05
C ALA A 14 3.37 12.65 10.92
N LEU A 15 2.76 12.81 9.74
CA LEU A 15 1.81 13.89 9.45
C LEU A 15 0.35 13.41 9.32
N CYS A 16 0.08 12.14 9.64
CA CYS A 16 -1.26 11.55 9.70
C CYS A 16 -2.12 11.80 8.45
N ARG A 17 -1.51 11.88 7.25
CA ARG A 17 -2.24 12.09 6.00
C ARG A 17 -2.98 10.80 5.61
N THR A 18 -4.29 10.90 5.39
CA THR A 18 -5.16 9.73 5.19
C THR A 18 -5.31 9.28 3.74
N ASP A 19 -4.79 10.05 2.77
CA ASP A 19 -5.07 9.85 1.35
C ASP A 19 -3.82 9.57 0.48
N LEU A 20 -2.89 8.74 0.97
CA LEU A 20 -1.72 8.29 0.22
C LEU A 20 -1.83 6.83 -0.23
N PHE A 21 -1.26 6.54 -1.40
CA PHE A 21 -1.16 5.18 -1.93
C PHE A 21 0.25 4.92 -2.52
N PRO A 22 1.23 4.47 -1.71
CA PRO A 22 2.64 4.39 -2.09
C PRO A 22 2.91 3.25 -3.10
N LEU A 23 2.71 3.47 -4.40
CA LEU A 23 3.00 2.46 -5.44
C LEU A 23 4.48 2.16 -5.66
N GLY A 24 5.37 2.88 -4.95
CA GLY A 24 6.78 2.51 -4.82
C GLY A 24 7.04 1.38 -3.82
N ASP A 25 6.05 1.03 -2.99
CA ASP A 25 6.17 0.01 -1.95
C ASP A 25 5.92 -1.41 -2.49
N VAL A 26 6.93 -2.27 -2.41
CA VAL A 26 6.87 -3.63 -2.96
C VAL A 26 5.88 -4.52 -2.19
N ALA A 27 5.76 -4.36 -0.88
CA ALA A 27 4.84 -5.17 -0.06
C ALA A 27 3.38 -4.83 -0.38
N LEU A 28 3.06 -3.54 -0.46
CA LEU A 28 1.76 -3.02 -0.85
C LEU A 28 1.37 -3.47 -2.26
N VAL A 29 2.25 -3.29 -3.25
CA VAL A 29 1.97 -3.70 -4.63
C VAL A 29 1.74 -5.20 -4.74
N ASN A 30 2.55 -6.01 -4.04
CA ASN A 30 2.38 -7.46 -4.03
C ASN A 30 1.08 -7.88 -3.35
N SER A 31 0.71 -7.24 -2.24
CA SER A 31 -0.58 -7.51 -1.57
C SER A 31 -1.75 -7.10 -2.46
N LEU A 32 -1.72 -5.92 -3.07
CA LEU A 32 -2.77 -5.45 -3.99
C LEU A 32 -2.99 -6.44 -5.13
N LYS A 33 -1.90 -6.85 -5.81
CA LYS A 33 -1.97 -7.82 -6.91
C LYS A 33 -2.57 -9.14 -6.43
N LYS A 34 -2.19 -9.61 -5.24
CA LYS A 34 -2.72 -10.86 -4.68
C LYS A 34 -4.21 -10.75 -4.34
N VAL A 35 -4.62 -9.75 -3.57
CA VAL A 35 -5.99 -9.57 -3.08
C VAL A 35 -6.96 -9.34 -4.23
N LYS A 36 -6.56 -8.55 -5.23
CA LYS A 36 -7.38 -8.24 -6.41
C LYS A 36 -7.17 -9.22 -7.57
N LYS A 37 -6.38 -10.29 -7.38
CA LYS A 37 -6.05 -11.31 -8.39
C LYS A 37 -5.55 -10.70 -9.71
N LEU A 38 -4.71 -9.67 -9.60
CA LEU A 38 -4.16 -8.95 -10.75
C LEU A 38 -2.97 -9.71 -11.33
N LYS A 39 -2.76 -9.55 -12.64
CA LYS A 39 -1.60 -10.15 -13.31
C LYS A 39 -0.30 -9.43 -12.91
N PRO A 40 0.86 -10.12 -12.90
CA PRO A 40 2.15 -9.54 -12.54
C PRO A 40 2.51 -8.26 -13.32
N GLU A 41 2.10 -8.18 -14.57
CA GLU A 41 2.34 -7.08 -15.52
C GLU A 41 1.35 -5.92 -15.40
N THR A 42 0.43 -5.96 -14.41
CA THR A 42 -0.52 -4.87 -14.21
C THR A 42 0.21 -3.55 -13.93
N SER A 43 -0.10 -2.52 -14.73
CA SER A 43 0.55 -1.23 -14.69
C SER A 43 0.19 -0.42 -13.44
N LYS A 44 1.02 0.59 -13.11
CA LYS A 44 0.78 1.47 -11.96
C LYS A 44 -0.52 2.26 -12.11
N GLU A 45 -0.85 2.68 -13.32
CA GLU A 45 -2.05 3.47 -13.63
C GLU A 45 -3.32 2.64 -13.35
N LYS A 46 -3.33 1.36 -13.72
CA LYS A 46 -4.43 0.44 -13.40
C LYS A 46 -4.54 0.22 -11.89
N MET A 47 -3.41 0.10 -11.19
CA MET A 47 -3.41 -0.03 -9.73
C MET A 47 -3.91 1.25 -9.04
N LEU A 48 -3.59 2.44 -9.56
CA LEU A 48 -4.15 3.71 -9.08
C LEU A 48 -5.66 3.77 -9.30
N ALA A 49 -6.16 3.38 -10.47
CA ALA A 49 -7.59 3.36 -10.76
C ALA A 49 -8.36 2.43 -9.80
N ILE A 50 -7.76 1.31 -9.39
CA ILE A 50 -8.33 0.41 -8.37
C ILE A 50 -8.39 1.08 -6.99
N ALA A 51 -7.41 1.93 -6.66
CA ALA A 51 -7.32 2.61 -5.38
C ALA A 51 -8.14 3.91 -5.32
N GLU A 52 -8.54 4.46 -6.46
CA GLU A 52 -9.29 5.73 -6.53
C GLU A 52 -10.61 5.71 -5.73
N PRO A 53 -11.42 4.64 -5.74
CA PRO A 53 -12.63 4.58 -4.92
C PRO A 53 -12.37 4.56 -3.40
N TRP A 54 -11.13 4.41 -2.95
CA TRP A 54 -10.79 4.39 -1.51
C TRP A 54 -10.51 5.78 -0.95
N ARG A 55 -10.55 6.83 -1.78
CA ARG A 55 -10.44 8.21 -1.29
C ARG A 55 -11.61 8.55 -0.36
N PRO A 56 -11.39 9.35 0.70
CA PRO A 56 -10.13 10.01 1.09
C PRO A 56 -9.24 9.18 2.04
N TYR A 57 -9.38 7.85 2.05
CA TYR A 57 -8.80 6.93 3.03
C TYR A 57 -7.81 5.92 2.44
N ARG A 58 -7.13 6.27 1.33
CA ARG A 58 -6.16 5.37 0.69
C ARG A 58 -5.03 4.92 1.63
N THR A 59 -4.62 5.75 2.58
CA THR A 59 -3.63 5.39 3.62
C THR A 59 -4.11 4.20 4.45
N ILE A 60 -5.39 4.17 4.81
CA ILE A 60 -5.98 3.07 5.60
C ILE A 60 -5.97 1.78 4.75
N ALA A 61 -6.34 1.88 3.48
CA ALA A 61 -6.27 0.74 2.56
C ALA A 61 -4.83 0.22 2.41
N SER A 62 -3.83 1.11 2.30
CA SER A 62 -2.40 0.75 2.30
C SER A 62 -1.99 -0.03 3.55
N MET A 63 -2.42 0.43 4.74
CA MET A 63 -2.12 -0.26 6.00
C MET A 63 -2.74 -1.66 6.07
N ILE A 64 -3.98 -1.82 5.59
CA ILE A 64 -4.64 -3.13 5.52
C ILE A 64 -3.90 -4.07 4.57
N LEU A 65 -3.43 -3.58 3.42
CA LEU A 65 -2.65 -4.36 2.45
C LEU A 65 -1.29 -4.77 3.04
N TRP A 66 -0.62 -3.90 3.81
CA TRP A 66 0.58 -4.29 4.55
C TRP A 66 0.30 -5.40 5.58
N HIS A 67 -0.83 -5.32 6.28
CA HIS A 67 -1.23 -6.38 7.21
C HIS A 67 -1.45 -7.72 6.49
N ASP A 68 -2.13 -7.74 5.34
CA ASP A 68 -2.24 -8.94 4.49
C ASP A 68 -0.85 -9.48 4.09
N TYR A 69 0.07 -8.59 3.69
CA TYR A 69 1.42 -8.99 3.33
C TYR A 69 2.16 -9.67 4.48
N LEU A 70 2.15 -9.07 5.67
CA LEU A 70 2.80 -9.62 6.87
C LEU A 70 2.18 -10.96 7.30
N LYS A 71 0.84 -11.04 7.32
CA LYS A 71 0.12 -12.26 7.66
C LYS A 71 0.48 -13.42 6.73
N ARG A 72 0.59 -13.17 5.43
CA ARG A 72 1.02 -14.20 4.46
C ARG A 72 2.49 -14.57 4.58
N LYS A 73 3.35 -13.65 5.00
CA LYS A 73 4.78 -13.94 5.26
C LYS A 73 5.00 -14.72 6.56
N GLY A 74 3.96 -14.94 7.36
CA GLY A 74 4.06 -15.63 8.64
C GLY A 74 4.77 -14.80 9.71
N THR A 75 4.83 -13.48 9.53
CA THR A 75 5.41 -12.58 10.54
C THR A 75 4.51 -12.60 11.77
N LYS A 76 5.06 -13.00 12.92
CA LYS A 76 4.35 -12.87 14.20
C LYS A 76 4.17 -11.39 14.49
N ILE A 77 2.93 -10.93 14.52
CA ILE A 77 2.60 -9.60 15.04
C ILE A 77 2.59 -9.76 16.56
N GLN A 78 3.45 -9.02 17.26
CA GLN A 78 3.41 -8.97 18.72
C GLN A 78 2.19 -8.15 19.12
N ASP A 79 1.36 -8.72 20.00
CA ASP A 79 0.19 -8.07 20.60
C ASP A 79 0.60 -6.97 21.60
#